data_AF-A0AA88EGP3-F1
#
_entry.id   AF-A0AA88EGP3-F1
#
_cell.length_a   1.000
_cell.length_b   1.000
_cell.length_c   1.000
_cell.angle_alpha   90.00
_cell.angle_beta   90.00
_cell.angle_gamma   90.00
#
_symmetry.space_group_name_H-M   'P 1'
#
loop_
_entity.id
_entity.type
_entity.pdbx_description
1 polymer ?
#
loop_
_entity_poly.entity_id
_entity_poly.type
_entity_poly.pdbx_seq_one_letter_code
_entity_poly.pdbx_strand_id
1 'polypeptide(L)'
;MGDALWFDLGEGFGRFSMYEFCLITGLKCVGSTHLPVVESRLISRYFSAVRGVSRENLELQISNAKFDNDDDAVKLSLLYILFCIPLSNASSVKIDPTFFSLADNLDVFNDFSWGVIAWEATRAAICNIVENRMSSTRLPKTKFDKARYSISGFPHALLVWVYETIPAISSKFTSKYEKAIPRMLSWTTAVNVSYDHTVITVMTARGHNRYDHLVITVMTTCA
;
A
#
# COMPACT_ATOMS: atom_id res chain seq x y z
N MET A 1 -9.41 12.14 -15.29
CA MET A 1 -9.22 12.05 -13.82
C MET A 1 -7.81 11.50 -13.63
N GLY A 2 -6.88 12.28 -13.08
CA GLY A 2 -5.43 12.07 -13.28
C GLY A 2 -4.91 10.70 -12.85
N ASP A 3 -4.47 9.89 -13.81
CA ASP A 3 -3.96 8.51 -13.63
C ASP A 3 -2.57 8.43 -12.95
N ALA A 4 -2.05 9.54 -12.44
CA ALA A 4 -0.70 9.63 -11.92
C ALA A 4 -0.55 10.68 -10.80
N LEU A 5 0.35 10.40 -9.87
CA LEU A 5 0.89 11.33 -8.90
C LEU A 5 2.16 11.97 -9.47
N TRP A 6 2.27 13.28 -9.32
CA TRP A 6 3.44 14.05 -9.74
C TRP A 6 4.20 14.57 -8.51
N PHE A 7 5.51 14.35 -8.52
CA PHE A 7 6.41 14.74 -7.45
C PHE A 7 7.45 15.69 -8.04
N ASP A 8 7.55 16.90 -7.48
CA ASP A 8 8.70 17.76 -7.71
C ASP A 8 9.91 17.17 -6.97
N LEU A 9 10.99 16.91 -7.70
CA LEU A 9 12.22 16.32 -7.19
C LEU A 9 13.39 17.34 -7.18
N GLY A 10 13.09 18.63 -7.34
CA GLY A 10 14.08 19.71 -7.38
C GLY A 10 14.71 19.91 -8.77
N GLU A 11 15.20 18.84 -9.40
CA GLU A 11 15.78 18.90 -10.76
C GLU A 11 14.74 18.63 -11.88
N GLY A 12 13.52 18.25 -11.50
CA GLY A 12 12.43 17.94 -12.42
C GLY A 12 11.23 17.28 -11.75
N PHE A 13 10.26 16.86 -12.55
CA PHE A 13 9.06 16.18 -12.06
C PHE A 13 9.16 14.66 -12.26
N GLY A 14 8.99 13.90 -11.18
CA GLY A 14 8.79 12.46 -11.21
C GLY A 14 7.31 12.10 -11.31
N ARG A 15 6.97 11.19 -12.23
CA ARG A 15 5.62 10.65 -12.39
C ARG A 15 5.53 9.24 -11.79
N PHE A 16 4.62 9.05 -10.85
CA PHE A 16 4.24 7.73 -10.33
C PHE A 16 2.79 7.48 -10.71
N SER A 17 2.54 6.59 -11.66
CA SER A 17 1.20 6.23 -12.13
C SER A 17 0.86 4.79 -11.81
N MET A 18 -0.38 4.40 -12.14
CA MET A 18 -0.79 3.01 -12.08
C MET A 18 0.18 2.12 -12.87
N TYR A 19 0.70 2.56 -14.02
CA TYR A 19 1.65 1.77 -14.81
C TYR A 19 2.91 1.39 -14.02
N GLU A 20 3.60 2.36 -13.40
CA GLU A 20 4.76 2.08 -12.57
C GLU A 20 4.38 1.21 -11.36
N PHE A 21 3.23 1.46 -10.74
CA PHE A 21 2.71 0.65 -9.65
C PHE A 21 2.55 -0.83 -10.04
N CYS A 22 2.00 -1.14 -11.21
CA CYS A 22 1.79 -2.51 -11.67
C CYS A 22 3.11 -3.22 -11.98
N LEU A 23 4.06 -2.52 -12.62
CA LEU A 23 5.39 -3.09 -12.89
C LEU A 23 6.16 -3.36 -11.59
N ILE A 24 6.02 -2.47 -10.60
CA ILE A 24 6.67 -2.61 -9.31
C ILE A 24 6.05 -3.74 -8.51
N THR A 25 4.71 -3.81 -8.50
CA THR A 25 3.99 -4.74 -7.63
C THR A 25 3.76 -6.12 -8.22
N GLY A 26 3.71 -6.22 -9.55
CA GLY A 26 3.26 -7.42 -10.25
C GLY A 26 1.76 -7.69 -10.13
N LEU A 27 1.01 -6.81 -9.46
CA LEU A 27 -0.44 -6.97 -9.33
C LEU A 27 -1.13 -6.67 -10.67
N LYS A 28 -2.21 -7.41 -10.94
CA LYS A 28 -3.03 -7.21 -12.13
C LYS A 28 -3.79 -5.89 -12.03
N CYS A 29 -3.47 -4.93 -12.89
CA CYS A 29 -4.10 -3.60 -12.92
C CYS A 29 -5.00 -3.36 -14.14
N VAL A 30 -5.34 -4.43 -14.87
CA VAL A 30 -6.22 -4.38 -16.03
C VAL A 30 -7.28 -5.45 -15.88
N GLY A 31 -8.49 -5.21 -16.39
CA GLY A 31 -9.61 -6.13 -16.27
C GLY A 31 -10.66 -5.65 -15.27
N SER A 32 -11.42 -6.61 -14.75
CA SER A 32 -12.60 -6.32 -13.93
C SER A 32 -12.25 -6.06 -12.47
N THR A 33 -12.90 -5.03 -11.91
CA THR A 33 -12.97 -4.76 -10.47
C THR A 33 -14.37 -5.04 -9.91
N HIS A 34 -15.22 -5.77 -10.66
CA HIS A 34 -16.57 -6.10 -10.21
C HIS A 34 -16.54 -7.13 -9.09
N LEU A 35 -17.09 -6.72 -7.95
CA LEU A 35 -17.24 -7.60 -6.80
C LEU A 35 -18.51 -8.44 -6.95
N PRO A 36 -18.46 -9.74 -6.62
CA PRO A 36 -19.63 -10.60 -6.68
C PRO A 36 -20.66 -10.18 -5.64
N VAL A 37 -21.94 -10.19 -6.03
CA VAL A 37 -23.08 -9.93 -5.13
C VAL A 37 -23.70 -11.27 -4.71
N VAL A 38 -22.90 -12.09 -4.05
CA VAL A 38 -23.29 -13.41 -3.55
C VAL A 38 -22.89 -13.50 -2.08
N GLU A 39 -23.61 -14.26 -1.27
CA GLU A 39 -23.20 -14.52 0.11
C GLU A 39 -21.95 -15.41 0.16
N SER A 40 -20.97 -15.04 0.98
CA SER A 40 -19.76 -15.85 1.15
C SER A 40 -20.00 -17.06 2.05
N ARG A 41 -19.63 -18.23 1.55
CA ARG A 41 -19.57 -19.47 2.35
C ARG A 41 -18.46 -19.38 3.40
N LEU A 42 -17.32 -18.77 3.09
CA LEU A 42 -16.22 -18.56 4.05
C LEU A 42 -16.69 -17.78 5.28
N ILE A 43 -17.48 -16.70 5.10
CA ILE A 43 -18.05 -15.93 6.22
C ILE A 43 -18.97 -16.81 7.06
N SER A 44 -19.94 -17.47 6.42
CA SER A 44 -20.91 -18.32 7.11
C SER A 44 -20.24 -19.47 7.87
N ARG A 45 -19.12 -19.99 7.36
CA ARG A 45 -18.42 -21.13 7.96
C ARG A 45 -17.52 -20.75 9.12
N TYR A 46 -16.71 -19.71 8.96
CA TYR A 46 -15.64 -19.38 9.91
C TYR A 46 -15.95 -18.17 10.79
N PHE A 47 -16.93 -17.34 10.42
CA PHE A 47 -17.18 -16.04 11.06
C PHE A 47 -18.66 -15.78 11.38
N SER A 48 -19.50 -16.81 11.44
CA SER A 48 -20.95 -16.68 11.68
C SER A 48 -21.32 -15.99 13.00
N ALA A 49 -20.47 -16.09 14.02
CA ALA A 49 -20.68 -15.45 15.31
C ALA A 49 -20.25 -13.97 15.36
N VAL A 50 -19.57 -13.47 14.32
CA VAL A 50 -18.96 -12.13 14.32
C VAL A 50 -19.82 -11.17 13.49
N ARG A 51 -20.11 -9.98 14.04
CA ARG A 51 -20.85 -8.93 13.33
C ARG A 51 -19.94 -8.13 12.39
N GLY A 52 -19.53 -8.79 11.31
CA GLY A 52 -18.62 -8.28 10.28
C GLY A 52 -17.16 -8.62 10.58
N VAL A 53 -16.45 -9.09 9.56
CA VAL A 53 -15.10 -9.65 9.71
C VAL A 53 -14.05 -8.55 9.53
N SER A 54 -13.15 -8.41 10.49
CA SER A 54 -11.97 -7.53 10.41
C SER A 54 -10.70 -8.32 10.12
N ARG A 55 -9.59 -7.61 9.91
CA ARG A 55 -8.27 -8.24 9.78
C ARG A 55 -7.83 -8.97 11.05
N GLU A 56 -8.19 -8.44 12.23
CA GLU A 56 -7.94 -9.11 13.51
C GLU A 56 -8.69 -10.44 13.60
N ASN A 57 -9.92 -10.51 13.07
CA ASN A 57 -10.66 -11.77 13.03
C ASN A 57 -9.97 -12.79 12.10
N LEU A 58 -9.48 -12.36 10.93
CA LEU A 58 -8.71 -13.21 10.03
C LEU A 58 -7.41 -13.71 10.70
N GLU A 59 -6.68 -12.83 11.36
CA GLU A 59 -5.44 -13.16 12.06
C GLU A 59 -5.68 -14.20 13.15
N LEU A 60 -6.73 -14.03 13.96
CA LEU A 60 -7.12 -15.00 14.98
C LEU A 60 -7.49 -16.35 14.35
N GLN A 61 -8.24 -16.35 13.26
CA GLN A 61 -8.64 -17.58 12.57
C GLN A 61 -7.43 -18.34 12.01
N ILE A 62 -6.49 -17.62 11.38
CA ILE A 62 -5.24 -18.17 10.84
C ILE A 62 -4.32 -18.68 11.95
N SER A 63 -4.14 -17.89 13.01
CA SER A 63 -3.26 -18.25 14.14
C SER A 63 -3.76 -19.48 14.90
N ASN A 64 -5.08 -19.65 14.97
CA ASN A 64 -5.67 -20.85 15.56
C ASN A 64 -5.53 -22.09 14.65
N ALA A 65 -5.20 -21.91 13.36
CA ALA A 65 -5.10 -22.97 12.35
C ALA A 65 -6.34 -23.89 12.31
N LYS A 66 -7.53 -23.33 12.58
CA LYS A 66 -8.79 -24.09 12.65
C LYS A 66 -9.54 -24.02 11.33
N PHE A 67 -9.06 -24.74 10.33
CA PHE A 67 -9.71 -24.83 9.03
C PHE A 67 -10.31 -26.22 8.83
N ASP A 68 -11.42 -26.30 8.11
CA ASP A 68 -11.99 -27.60 7.74
C ASP A 68 -11.12 -28.30 6.68
N ASN A 69 -10.40 -27.53 5.86
CA ASN A 69 -9.58 -28.01 4.77
C ASN A 69 -8.51 -26.96 4.38
N ASP A 70 -7.48 -27.41 3.65
CA ASP A 70 -6.36 -26.56 3.23
C ASP A 70 -6.75 -25.50 2.20
N ASP A 71 -7.75 -25.78 1.35
CA ASP A 71 -8.24 -24.82 0.34
C ASP A 71 -8.81 -23.55 1.01
N ASP A 72 -9.62 -23.72 2.04
CA ASP A 72 -10.15 -22.61 2.85
C ASP A 72 -9.05 -21.87 3.60
N ALA A 73 -8.05 -22.60 4.12
CA ALA A 73 -6.90 -22.00 4.77
C ALA A 73 -6.13 -21.09 3.80
N VAL A 74 -5.91 -21.54 2.56
CA VAL A 74 -5.26 -20.75 1.50
C VAL A 74 -6.09 -19.53 1.14
N LYS A 75 -7.39 -19.68 0.89
CA LYS A 75 -8.30 -18.57 0.53
C LYS A 75 -8.29 -17.45 1.57
N LEU A 76 -8.43 -17.81 2.85
CA LEU A 76 -8.43 -16.84 3.94
C LEU A 76 -7.03 -16.22 4.17
N SER A 77 -5.97 -17.00 3.97
CA SER A 77 -4.59 -16.48 4.04
C SER A 77 -4.28 -15.48 2.93
N LEU A 78 -4.73 -15.74 1.70
CA LEU A 78 -4.58 -14.80 0.58
C LEU A 78 -5.31 -13.49 0.85
N LEU A 79 -6.55 -13.54 1.34
CA LEU A 79 -7.27 -12.36 1.78
C LEU A 79 -6.52 -11.61 2.89
N TYR A 80 -6.05 -12.32 3.92
CA TYR A 80 -5.30 -11.70 5.00
C TYR A 80 -4.05 -10.96 4.48
N ILE A 81 -3.26 -11.58 3.59
CA ILE A 81 -2.08 -10.94 2.99
C ILE A 81 -2.46 -9.67 2.21
N LEU A 82 -3.55 -9.70 1.43
CA LEU A 82 -4.04 -8.53 0.70
C LEU A 82 -4.42 -7.37 1.64
N PHE A 83 -5.11 -7.64 2.74
CA PHE A 83 -5.50 -6.63 3.73
C PHE A 83 -4.37 -6.25 4.71
N CYS A 84 -3.28 -7.00 4.73
CA CYS A 84 -2.06 -6.66 5.48
C CYS A 84 -1.14 -5.72 4.69
N ILE A 85 -1.01 -5.95 3.38
CA ILE A 85 0.01 -5.31 2.56
C ILE A 85 -0.62 -4.31 1.57
N PRO A 86 -1.21 -4.71 0.43
CA PRO A 86 -1.65 -3.76 -0.58
C PRO A 86 -2.88 -2.94 -0.20
N LEU A 87 -3.72 -3.44 0.71
CA LEU A 87 -4.95 -2.79 1.18
C LEU A 87 -4.87 -2.49 2.68
N SER A 88 -3.66 -2.30 3.20
CA SER A 88 -3.44 -2.10 4.63
C SER A 88 -4.26 -0.93 5.15
N ASN A 89 -4.95 -1.16 6.26
CA ASN A 89 -5.67 -0.16 7.04
C ASN A 89 -5.61 -0.55 8.52
N ALA A 90 -6.36 0.16 9.38
CA ALA A 90 -6.44 -0.22 10.79
C ALA A 90 -7.05 -1.62 10.91
N SER A 91 -6.42 -2.49 11.71
CA SER A 91 -6.75 -3.92 11.81
C SER A 91 -8.19 -4.21 12.24
N SER A 92 -8.81 -3.27 12.94
CA SER A 92 -10.20 -3.31 13.41
C SER A 92 -11.23 -2.89 12.35
N VAL A 93 -10.81 -2.35 11.20
CA VAL A 93 -11.71 -1.99 10.11
C VAL A 93 -12.35 -3.25 9.54
N LYS A 94 -13.67 -3.19 9.33
CA LYS A 94 -14.43 -4.28 8.75
C LYS A 94 -14.13 -4.38 7.26
N ILE A 95 -13.84 -5.59 6.82
CA ILE A 95 -13.63 -5.91 5.41
C ILE A 95 -15.00 -6.09 4.75
N ASP A 96 -15.15 -5.56 3.54
CA ASP A 96 -16.36 -5.76 2.75
C ASP A 96 -16.57 -7.26 2.49
N PRO A 97 -17.74 -7.83 2.85
CA PRO A 97 -18.02 -9.25 2.71
C PRO A 97 -17.94 -9.77 1.27
N THR A 98 -18.07 -8.89 0.27
CA THR A 98 -17.94 -9.26 -1.13
C THR A 98 -16.52 -9.72 -1.50
N PHE A 99 -15.48 -9.28 -0.77
CA PHE A 99 -14.12 -9.82 -0.94
C PHE A 99 -13.99 -11.27 -0.48
N PHE A 100 -14.74 -11.68 0.54
CA PHE A 100 -14.81 -13.10 0.94
C PHE A 100 -15.54 -13.93 -0.11
N SER A 101 -16.58 -13.35 -0.69
CA SER A 101 -17.36 -13.98 -1.77
C SER A 101 -16.51 -14.15 -3.03
N LEU A 102 -15.60 -13.22 -3.29
CA LEU A 102 -14.58 -13.34 -4.33
C LEU A 102 -13.60 -14.48 -4.01
N ALA A 103 -13.10 -14.57 -2.78
CA ALA A 103 -12.16 -15.60 -2.37
C ALA A 103 -12.74 -17.02 -2.31
N ASP A 104 -14.08 -17.17 -2.23
CA ASP A 104 -14.74 -18.46 -2.35
C ASP A 104 -14.42 -19.16 -3.69
N ASN A 105 -14.13 -18.39 -4.75
CA ASN A 105 -13.72 -18.88 -6.06
C ASN A 105 -12.33 -18.32 -6.44
N LEU A 106 -11.28 -19.14 -6.32
CA LEU A 106 -9.92 -18.72 -6.59
C LEU A 106 -9.66 -18.32 -8.05
N ASP A 107 -10.40 -18.85 -9.03
CA ASP A 107 -10.23 -18.45 -10.42
C ASP A 107 -10.66 -17.00 -10.63
N VAL A 108 -11.83 -16.64 -10.07
CA VAL A 108 -12.34 -15.26 -10.11
C VAL A 108 -11.46 -14.34 -9.26
N PHE A 109 -11.01 -14.81 -8.09
CA PHE A 109 -10.10 -14.07 -7.22
C PHE A 109 -8.76 -13.77 -7.91
N ASN A 110 -8.17 -14.73 -8.61
CA ASN A 110 -6.90 -14.56 -9.31
C ASN A 110 -7.03 -13.70 -10.57
N ASP A 111 -8.21 -13.72 -11.23
CA ASP A 111 -8.49 -12.86 -12.37
C ASP A 111 -8.85 -11.42 -11.97
N PHE A 112 -9.28 -11.20 -10.73
CA PHE A 112 -9.65 -9.88 -10.23
C PHE A 112 -8.48 -8.88 -10.30
N SER A 113 -8.78 -7.64 -10.70
CA SER A 113 -7.77 -6.59 -10.87
C SER A 113 -7.33 -5.95 -9.54
N TRP A 114 -6.71 -6.75 -8.65
CA TRP A 114 -6.21 -6.31 -7.34
C TRP A 114 -5.30 -5.09 -7.40
N GLY A 115 -4.52 -4.96 -8.48
CA GLY A 115 -3.63 -3.83 -8.69
C GLY A 115 -4.38 -2.51 -8.84
N VAL A 116 -5.59 -2.51 -9.40
CA VAL A 116 -6.43 -1.30 -9.50
C VAL A 116 -6.90 -0.86 -8.11
N ILE A 117 -7.42 -1.80 -7.31
CA ILE A 117 -7.91 -1.49 -5.95
C ILE A 117 -6.76 -1.00 -5.07
N ALA A 118 -5.60 -1.67 -5.14
CA ALA A 118 -4.43 -1.29 -4.37
C ALA A 118 -3.84 0.06 -4.82
N TRP A 119 -3.84 0.34 -6.13
CA TRP A 119 -3.42 1.63 -6.68
C TRP A 119 -4.31 2.76 -6.14
N GLU A 120 -5.63 2.62 -6.25
CA GLU A 120 -6.56 3.65 -5.77
C GLU A 120 -6.45 3.88 -4.27
N ALA A 121 -6.32 2.82 -3.46
CA ALA A 121 -6.08 2.93 -2.02
C ALA A 121 -4.77 3.69 -1.72
N THR A 122 -3.70 3.38 -2.44
CA THR A 122 -2.39 4.03 -2.29
C THR A 122 -2.44 5.50 -2.69
N ARG A 123 -3.04 5.79 -3.85
CA ARG A 123 -3.18 7.14 -4.40
C ARG A 123 -4.01 8.03 -3.47
N ALA A 124 -5.17 7.54 -3.04
CA ALA A 124 -6.03 8.26 -2.11
C ALA A 124 -5.34 8.53 -0.78
N ALA A 125 -4.60 7.56 -0.23
CA ALA A 125 -3.84 7.76 1.00
C ALA A 125 -2.78 8.87 0.88
N ILE A 126 -2.04 8.88 -0.23
CA ILE A 126 -1.02 9.91 -0.50
C ILE A 126 -1.68 11.29 -0.65
N CYS A 127 -2.75 11.41 -1.44
CA CYS A 127 -3.48 12.67 -1.60
C CYS A 127 -4.01 13.20 -0.26
N ASN A 128 -4.65 12.33 0.54
CA ASN A 128 -5.17 12.69 1.85
C ASN A 128 -4.08 13.22 2.79
N ILE A 129 -2.87 12.65 2.76
CA ILE A 129 -1.75 13.12 3.59
C ILE A 129 -1.32 14.53 3.17
N VAL A 130 -1.24 14.77 1.86
CA VAL A 130 -0.85 16.06 1.29
C VAL A 130 -1.88 17.13 1.63
N GLU A 131 -3.17 16.84 1.43
CA GLU A 131 -4.28 17.74 1.74
C GLU A 131 -4.36 18.06 3.24
N ASN A 132 -4.22 17.06 4.11
CA ASN A 132 -4.19 17.26 5.56
C ASN A 132 -3.00 18.12 6.00
N ARG A 133 -1.85 18.03 5.32
CA ARG A 133 -0.71 18.89 5.59
C ARG A 133 -0.93 20.32 5.11
N MET A 134 -1.49 20.50 3.92
CA MET A 134 -1.76 21.83 3.37
C MET A 134 -2.84 22.58 4.15
N SER A 135 -3.85 21.87 4.65
CA SER A 135 -4.92 22.44 5.48
C SER A 135 -4.53 22.63 6.95
N SER A 136 -3.51 21.92 7.44
CA SER A 136 -3.01 22.08 8.80
C SER A 136 -2.17 23.36 8.94
N THR A 137 -2.81 24.45 9.40
CA THR A 137 -2.15 25.68 9.87
C THR A 137 -1.36 25.50 11.19
N ARG A 138 -1.31 24.28 11.74
CA ARG A 138 -0.63 24.00 13.01
C ARG A 138 0.88 24.00 12.84
N LEU A 139 1.52 25.04 13.36
CA LEU A 139 2.95 25.03 13.66
C LEU A 139 3.26 23.81 14.57
N PRO A 140 4.34 23.05 14.31
CA PRO A 140 4.72 21.93 15.17
C PRO A 140 4.92 22.44 16.60
N LYS A 141 4.20 21.88 17.58
CA LYS A 141 4.28 22.34 18.97
C LYS A 141 5.61 21.92 19.62
N THR A 142 6.28 20.91 19.07
CA THR A 142 7.62 20.47 19.48
C THR A 142 8.43 19.96 18.29
N LYS A 143 9.77 19.92 18.40
CA LYS A 143 10.68 19.30 17.40
C LYS A 143 10.44 17.79 17.19
N PHE A 144 9.59 17.17 18.03
CA PHE A 144 9.32 15.73 18.03
C PHE A 144 7.83 15.38 17.82
N ASP A 145 7.00 16.34 17.39
CA ASP A 145 5.67 16.02 16.82
C ASP A 145 5.88 15.30 15.48
N LYS A 146 6.31 14.04 15.55
CA LYS A 146 6.30 13.12 14.44
C LYS A 146 4.83 12.87 14.13
N ALA A 147 4.31 13.58 13.13
CA ALA A 147 2.99 13.30 12.61
C ALA A 147 2.96 11.81 12.18
N ARG A 148 2.20 11.01 12.93
CA ARG A 148 1.99 9.60 12.65
C ARG A 148 0.99 9.51 11.52
N TYR A 149 1.46 9.26 10.31
CA TYR A 149 0.60 9.01 9.16
C TYR A 149 0.45 7.49 9.02
N SER A 150 -0.76 6.98 9.24
CA SER A 150 -1.10 5.63 8.78
C SER A 150 -1.34 5.73 7.28
N ILE A 151 -0.38 5.25 6.48
CA ILE A 151 -0.54 5.19 5.03
C ILE A 151 -1.29 3.90 4.72
N SER A 152 -2.57 4.04 4.36
CA SER A 152 -3.31 2.93 3.77
C SER A 152 -2.84 2.67 2.33
N GLY A 153 -3.09 1.47 1.82
CA GLY A 153 -2.62 1.05 0.49
C GLY A 153 -1.24 0.39 0.54
N PHE A 154 -0.46 0.50 -0.55
CA PHE A 154 0.82 -0.18 -0.74
C PHE A 154 2.01 0.81 -0.76
N PRO A 155 2.41 1.39 0.39
CA PRO A 155 3.47 2.40 0.45
C PRO A 155 4.83 1.90 -0.03
N HIS A 156 5.09 0.59 0.06
CA HIS A 156 6.32 -0.01 -0.44
C HIS A 156 6.47 0.14 -1.97
N ALA A 157 5.36 0.17 -2.73
CA ALA A 157 5.42 0.40 -4.17
C ALA A 157 5.94 1.82 -4.50
N LEU A 158 5.50 2.82 -3.75
CA LEU A 158 6.02 4.19 -3.85
C LEU A 158 7.51 4.24 -3.47
N LEU A 159 7.90 3.52 -2.41
CA LEU A 159 9.29 3.48 -1.95
C LEU A 159 10.23 2.91 -3.03
N VAL A 160 9.83 1.79 -3.65
CA VAL A 160 10.58 1.19 -4.76
C VAL A 160 10.67 2.16 -5.95
N TRP A 161 9.57 2.85 -6.28
CA TRP A 161 9.59 3.88 -7.33
C TRP A 161 10.58 5.01 -7.00
N VAL A 162 10.65 5.45 -5.74
CA VAL A 162 11.65 6.46 -5.30
C VAL A 162 13.07 5.94 -5.49
N TYR A 163 13.37 4.69 -5.14
CA TYR A 163 14.69 4.10 -5.39
C TYR A 163 15.03 4.05 -6.88
N GLU A 164 14.05 3.78 -7.72
CA GLU A 164 14.23 3.72 -9.17
C GLU A 164 14.37 5.09 -9.83
N THR A 165 13.78 6.12 -9.24
CA THR A 165 13.74 7.48 -9.81
C THR A 165 14.88 8.35 -9.28
N ILE A 166 15.38 8.07 -8.07
CA ILE A 166 16.35 8.92 -7.36
C ILE A 166 17.58 8.07 -6.98
N PRO A 167 18.58 7.97 -7.87
CA PRO A 167 19.76 7.13 -7.66
C PRO A 167 20.47 7.39 -6.33
N ALA A 168 20.55 8.66 -5.90
CA ALA A 168 21.18 9.06 -4.65
C ALA A 168 20.52 8.47 -3.39
N ILE A 169 19.20 8.21 -3.41
CA ILE A 169 18.52 7.51 -2.32
C ILE A 169 18.85 6.02 -2.40
N SER A 170 18.73 5.43 -3.60
CA SER A 170 18.93 3.99 -3.78
C SER A 170 20.34 3.55 -3.37
N SER A 171 21.37 4.29 -3.77
CA SER A 171 22.78 3.97 -3.48
C SER A 171 23.11 4.05 -1.99
N LYS A 172 22.34 4.82 -1.22
CA LYS A 172 22.53 5.03 0.21
C LYS A 172 21.84 3.96 1.06
N PHE A 173 20.64 3.54 0.67
CA PHE A 173 19.77 2.73 1.54
C PHE A 173 19.58 1.29 1.08
N THR A 174 19.96 0.96 -0.17
CA THR A 174 19.61 -0.32 -0.79
C THR A 174 20.75 -0.93 -1.58
N SER A 175 20.69 -2.23 -1.76
CA SER A 175 21.37 -2.97 -2.81
C SER A 175 20.33 -3.53 -3.78
N LYS A 176 20.66 -3.51 -5.07
CA LYS A 176 19.76 -3.97 -6.13
C LYS A 176 20.21 -5.33 -6.65
N TYR A 177 19.31 -6.30 -6.68
CA TYR A 177 19.48 -7.56 -7.38
C TYR A 177 18.89 -7.43 -8.78
N GLU A 178 19.72 -7.54 -9.81
CA GLU A 178 19.25 -7.40 -11.19
C GLU A 178 18.36 -8.58 -11.57
N LYS A 179 17.16 -8.28 -12.10
CA LYS A 179 16.20 -9.19 -12.77
C LYS A 179 15.15 -9.90 -11.90
N ALA A 180 14.90 -9.48 -10.65
CA ALA A 180 13.77 -10.05 -9.90
C ALA A 180 12.43 -9.49 -10.39
N ILE A 181 11.43 -10.38 -10.53
CA ILE A 181 10.05 -10.04 -10.92
C ILE A 181 9.10 -10.57 -9.83
N PRO A 182 8.19 -9.72 -9.30
CA PRO A 182 8.01 -8.30 -9.63
C PRO A 182 9.16 -7.40 -9.13
N ARG A 183 9.29 -6.18 -9.69
CA ARG A 183 10.47 -5.33 -9.45
C ARG A 183 10.69 -4.98 -7.99
N MET A 184 9.64 -4.96 -7.15
CA MET A 184 9.80 -4.76 -5.70
C MET A 184 10.77 -5.76 -5.06
N LEU A 185 10.88 -6.97 -5.61
CA LEU A 185 11.79 -8.02 -5.11
C LEU A 185 13.24 -7.79 -5.53
N SER A 186 13.50 -6.82 -6.41
CA SER A 186 14.86 -6.46 -6.85
C SER A 186 15.61 -5.62 -5.83
N TRP A 187 14.97 -5.20 -4.73
CA TRP A 187 15.53 -4.24 -3.78
C TRP A 187 15.68 -4.87 -2.40
N THR A 188 16.89 -4.86 -1.86
CA THR A 188 17.18 -5.28 -0.49
C THR A 188 17.73 -4.10 0.31
N THR A 189 17.23 -3.90 1.53
CA THR A 189 17.69 -2.83 2.41
C THR A 189 18.91 -3.28 3.22
N ALA A 190 19.97 -2.48 3.23
CA ALA A 190 21.20 -2.80 3.99
C ALA A 190 21.03 -2.65 5.52
N VAL A 191 19.93 -2.04 5.98
CA VAL A 191 19.59 -1.77 7.38
C VAL A 191 18.09 -2.02 7.57
N ASN A 192 17.63 -2.37 8.77
CA ASN A 192 16.20 -2.37 9.11
C ASN A 192 15.62 -0.95 8.93
N VAL A 193 15.14 -0.66 7.73
CA VAL A 193 14.52 0.62 7.40
C VAL A 193 13.12 0.62 8.01
N SER A 194 12.94 1.37 9.08
CA SER A 194 11.59 1.70 9.55
C SER A 194 10.89 2.52 8.46
N TYR A 195 9.74 2.04 7.98
CA TYR A 195 8.90 2.73 6.99
C TYR A 195 8.56 4.16 7.43
N ASP A 196 8.39 4.38 8.74
CA ASP A 196 8.18 5.70 9.33
C ASP A 196 9.34 6.64 9.04
N HIS A 197 10.59 6.19 9.10
CA HIS A 197 11.73 7.08 8.89
C HIS A 197 11.91 7.45 7.42
N THR A 198 11.76 6.50 6.48
CA THR A 198 12.07 6.77 5.07
C THR A 198 10.95 7.49 4.34
N VAL A 199 9.68 7.11 4.58
CA VAL A 199 8.56 7.82 3.96
C VAL A 199 8.39 9.21 4.53
N ILE A 200 8.58 9.38 5.85
CA ILE A 200 8.59 10.72 6.47
C ILE A 200 9.78 11.55 5.95
N THR A 201 11.01 11.03 5.89
CA THR A 201 12.18 11.78 5.39
C THR A 201 12.00 12.25 3.95
N VAL A 202 11.46 11.37 3.08
CA VAL A 202 11.06 11.72 1.70
C VAL A 202 10.02 12.84 1.72
N MET A 203 9.00 12.76 2.57
CA MET A 203 7.90 13.74 2.64
C MET A 203 8.20 15.01 3.47
N THR A 204 9.29 15.10 4.25
CA THR A 204 9.55 16.21 5.20
C THR A 204 10.78 17.05 4.88
N ALA A 205 11.39 16.93 3.70
CA ALA A 205 12.51 17.78 3.34
C ALA A 205 12.09 19.25 3.09
N ARG A 206 11.84 19.99 4.18
CA ARG A 206 11.92 21.46 4.23
C ARG A 206 12.72 21.85 5.48
N GLY A 207 13.92 22.37 5.25
CA GLY A 207 14.57 23.32 6.15
C GLY A 207 15.66 22.75 7.09
N HIS A 208 16.88 23.22 6.83
CA HIS A 208 18.02 23.38 7.73
C HIS A 208 18.61 22.14 8.40
N ASN A 209 19.31 21.34 7.59
CA ASN A 209 20.75 21.10 7.79
C ASN A 209 21.33 20.37 6.57
N ARG A 210 22.17 21.09 5.81
CA ARG A 210 23.27 20.62 4.96
C ARG A 210 23.13 19.22 4.30
N TYR A 211 21.99 18.95 3.67
CA TYR A 211 21.87 17.97 2.58
C TYR A 211 21.24 18.71 1.41
N ASP A 212 22.11 19.15 0.52
CA ASP A 212 21.78 19.87 -0.69
C ASP A 212 20.93 18.96 -1.61
N HIS A 213 19.69 19.41 -1.83
CA HIS A 213 18.87 19.20 -3.03
C HIS A 213 17.95 17.99 -3.19
N LEU A 214 17.24 17.52 -2.15
CA LEU A 214 16.03 16.73 -2.44
C LEU A 214 14.83 17.15 -1.59
N VAL A 215 14.03 18.05 -2.14
CA VAL A 215 12.72 18.44 -1.62
C VAL A 215 11.68 17.69 -2.45
N ILE A 216 11.10 16.60 -1.94
CA ILE A 216 10.02 15.89 -2.63
C ILE A 216 8.70 16.59 -2.31
N THR A 217 8.26 17.49 -3.19
CA THR A 217 6.96 18.17 -3.06
C THR A 217 5.95 17.46 -3.93
N VAL A 218 4.93 16.84 -3.34
CA VAL A 218 3.82 16.25 -4.10
C VAL A 218 2.98 17.39 -4.67
N MET A 219 3.01 17.56 -5.99
CA MET A 219 2.17 18.52 -6.69
C MET A 219 0.93 17.76 -7.17
N THR A 220 -0.17 17.84 -6.41
CA THR A 220 -1.45 17.34 -6.89
C THR A 220 -2.00 18.32 -7.92
N THR A 221 -1.78 18.04 -9.22
CA THR A 221 -2.62 18.66 -10.26
C THR A 221 -3.95 17.91 -10.29
N CYS A 222 -4.87 18.32 -9.43
CA CYS A 222 -6.28 18.01 -9.63
C CYS A 222 -6.78 18.90 -10.76
N ALA A 223 -6.95 18.31 -11.96
CA ALA A 223 -7.77 18.86 -13.03
C ALA A 223 -8.83 17.82 -13.40
#